data_AF-X0UDY6-F1
#
_entry.id   AF-X0UDY6-F1
#
_cell.length_a   1.000
_cell.length_b   1.000
_cell.length_c   1.000
_cell.angle_alpha   90.00
_cell.angle_beta   90.00
_cell.angle_gamma   90.00
#
_symmetry.space_group_name_H-M   'P 1'
#
loop_
_entity.id
_entity.type
_entity.pdbx_description
1 polymer ?
#
loop_
_entity_poly.entity_id
_entity_poly.type
_entity_poly.pdbx_seq_one_letter_code
_entity_poly.pdbx_strand_id
1 'polypeptide(L)'
;SKSKLTLCLGKDIVGNPVVAELEKMPHLLIAGATGTGKSVALNAMICSLLYKSKPDEVKIIMVDPKRIELSSYDGIPHLITPVVTNPKKATNALFWAVREMERRYELLSEMGARNIKQYNNKVAKAKKPVDK
;
A
#
# COMPACT_ATOMS: atom_id res chain seq x y z
N SER A 1 -13.75 8.59 -3.41
CA SER A 1 -12.87 8.61 -2.22
C SER A 1 -11.64 9.47 -2.45
N LYS A 2 -11.15 10.23 -1.44
CA LYS A 2 -9.87 10.98 -1.49
C LYS A 2 -8.65 10.15 -1.05
N SER A 3 -8.87 8.94 -0.53
CA SER A 3 -7.80 8.07 -0.03
C SER A 3 -6.86 7.62 -1.15
N LYS A 4 -5.56 7.55 -0.85
CA LYS A 4 -4.55 6.93 -1.73
C LYS A 4 -4.52 5.40 -1.62
N LEU A 5 -5.25 4.86 -0.65
CA LEU A 5 -5.35 3.42 -0.39
C LEU A 5 -6.78 2.92 -0.63
N THR A 6 -7.44 3.43 -1.68
CA THR A 6 -8.78 2.95 -2.07
C THR A 6 -8.67 1.63 -2.82
N LEU A 7 -9.50 0.65 -2.42
CA LEU A 7 -9.62 -0.66 -3.04
C LEU A 7 -11.01 -0.80 -3.66
N CYS A 8 -11.07 -1.15 -4.94
CA CYS A 8 -12.32 -1.54 -5.59
C CYS A 8 -12.63 -3.00 -5.24
N LEU A 9 -13.76 -3.25 -4.57
CA LEU A 9 -14.16 -4.60 -4.18
C LEU A 9 -15.09 -5.25 -5.19
N GLY A 10 -15.82 -4.45 -5.98
CA GLY A 10 -16.72 -4.94 -7.02
C GLY A 10 -18.08 -4.28 -6.92
N LYS A 11 -19.14 -5.09 -6.97
CA LYS A 11 -20.53 -4.64 -6.90
C LYS A 11 -21.28 -5.35 -5.78
N ASP A 12 -22.27 -4.67 -5.19
CA ASP A 12 -23.22 -5.30 -4.28
C ASP A 12 -24.28 -6.13 -5.04
N ILE A 13 -25.24 -6.70 -4.31
CA ILE A 13 -26.29 -7.55 -4.88
C ILE A 13 -27.26 -6.81 -5.81
N VAL A 14 -27.33 -5.47 -5.74
CA VAL A 14 -28.18 -4.62 -6.59
C VAL A 14 -27.37 -4.03 -7.77
N GLY A 15 -26.05 -4.24 -7.76
CA GLY A 15 -25.14 -3.80 -8.82
C GLY A 15 -24.43 -2.48 -8.54
N ASN A 16 -24.58 -1.88 -7.35
CA ASN A 16 -23.89 -0.64 -6.99
C ASN A 16 -22.40 -0.91 -6.76
N PRO A 17 -21.50 0.01 -7.16
CA PRO A 17 -20.07 -0.15 -6.94
C PRO A 17 -19.72 -0.10 -5.45
N VAL A 18 -18.94 -1.08 -5.00
CA VAL A 18 -18.44 -1.18 -3.62
C VAL A 18 -16.95 -0.88 -3.59
N VAL A 19 -16.57 0.11 -2.80
CA VAL A 19 -15.19 0.54 -2.58
C VAL A 19 -14.86 0.59 -1.09
N ALA A 20 -13.66 0.19 -0.74
CA ALA A 20 -13.14 0.27 0.62
C ALA A 20 -11.89 1.17 0.68
N GLU A 21 -11.59 1.69 1.86
CA GLU A 21 -10.37 2.46 2.13
C GLU A 21 -9.50 1.67 3.10
N LEU A 22 -8.35 1.17 2.64
CA LEU A 22 -7.46 0.34 3.45
C LEU A 22 -6.92 1.10 4.67
N GLU A 23 -6.85 2.43 4.63
CA GLU A 23 -6.46 3.22 5.82
C GLU A 23 -7.46 3.13 6.99
N LYS A 24 -8.75 2.86 6.69
CA LYS A 24 -9.79 2.64 7.71
C LYS A 24 -9.83 1.19 8.19
N MET A 25 -9.32 0.27 7.37
CA MET A 25 -9.16 -1.15 7.67
C MET A 25 -7.66 -1.47 7.60
N PRO A 26 -6.86 -1.01 8.59
CA PRO A 26 -5.42 -0.81 8.44
C PRO A 26 -4.67 -2.06 7.98
N HIS A 27 -5.23 -3.24 8.23
CA HIS A 27 -4.79 -4.52 7.69
C HIS A 27 -5.99 -5.32 7.18
N LEU A 28 -5.78 -6.10 6.11
CA LEU A 28 -6.79 -6.93 5.47
C LEU A 28 -6.27 -8.36 5.34
N LEU A 29 -7.10 -9.34 5.73
CA LEU A 29 -6.86 -10.76 5.49
C LEU A 29 -7.81 -11.25 4.39
N ILE A 30 -7.29 -11.92 3.37
CA ILE A 30 -8.07 -12.50 2.27
C ILE A 30 -7.86 -14.01 2.26
N ALA A 31 -8.96 -14.76 2.32
CA ALA A 31 -8.97 -16.22 2.24
C ALA A 31 -9.98 -16.69 1.18
N GLY A 32 -9.72 -17.85 0.58
CA GLY A 32 -10.57 -18.45 -0.45
C GLY A 32 -9.89 -19.68 -1.05
N ALA A 33 -10.70 -20.68 -1.42
CA ALA A 33 -10.22 -21.89 -2.08
C ALA A 33 -9.77 -21.59 -3.52
N THR A 34 -9.03 -22.52 -4.13
CA THR A 34 -8.68 -22.43 -5.54
C THR A 34 -9.94 -22.31 -6.39
N GLY A 35 -9.95 -21.37 -7.35
CA GLY A 35 -11.09 -21.12 -8.23
C GLY A 35 -12.15 -20.16 -7.69
N THR A 36 -12.10 -19.74 -6.42
CA THR A 36 -13.11 -18.80 -5.85
C THR A 36 -12.81 -17.33 -6.15
N GLY A 37 -11.88 -17.03 -7.06
CA GLY A 37 -11.56 -15.66 -7.46
C GLY A 37 -10.60 -14.89 -6.54
N LYS A 38 -9.93 -15.54 -5.57
CA LYS A 38 -8.97 -14.88 -4.66
C LYS A 38 -7.89 -14.09 -5.41
N SER A 39 -7.27 -14.71 -6.41
CA SER A 39 -6.20 -14.10 -7.21
C SER A 39 -6.70 -12.92 -8.03
N VAL A 40 -7.91 -13.03 -8.59
CA VAL A 40 -8.56 -11.92 -9.32
C VAL A 40 -8.84 -10.75 -8.39
N ALA A 41 -9.38 -11.01 -7.19
CA ALA A 41 -9.63 -9.98 -6.19
C ALA A 41 -8.33 -9.28 -5.74
N LEU A 42 -7.25 -10.03 -5.51
CA LEU A 42 -5.95 -9.47 -5.17
C LEU A 42 -5.42 -8.54 -6.28
N ASN A 43 -5.48 -8.98 -7.54
CA ASN A 43 -5.09 -8.16 -8.68
C ASN A 43 -5.98 -6.90 -8.82
N ALA A 44 -7.29 -7.02 -8.62
CA ALA A 44 -8.20 -5.86 -8.65
C ALA A 44 -7.83 -4.83 -7.56
N MET A 45 -7.45 -5.28 -6.36
CA MET A 45 -6.97 -4.41 -5.29
C MET A 45 -5.65 -3.72 -5.64
N ILE A 46 -4.67 -4.45 -6.18
CA ILE A 46 -3.39 -3.87 -6.61
C ILE A 46 -3.62 -2.85 -7.73
N CYS A 47 -4.40 -3.19 -8.76
CA CYS A 47 -4.76 -2.27 -9.83
C CYS A 47 -5.47 -1.01 -9.31
N SER A 48 -6.33 -1.14 -8.31
CA SER A 48 -6.99 0.02 -7.67
C SER A 48 -5.98 1.01 -7.08
N LEU A 49 -4.91 0.49 -6.46
CA LEU A 49 -3.83 1.32 -5.91
C LEU A 49 -3.01 1.97 -7.04
N LEU A 50 -2.59 1.18 -8.03
CA LEU A 50 -1.74 1.67 -9.13
C LEU A 50 -2.47 2.70 -10.00
N TYR A 51 -3.77 2.54 -10.21
CA TYR A 51 -4.58 3.47 -10.98
C TYR A 51 -4.72 4.85 -10.31
N LYS A 52 -4.66 4.88 -8.97
CA LYS A 52 -5.01 6.08 -8.19
C LYS A 52 -3.82 6.79 -7.56
N SER A 53 -2.74 6.06 -7.32
CA SER A 53 -1.62 6.54 -6.50
C SER A 53 -0.33 6.54 -7.27
N LYS A 54 0.42 7.63 -7.14
CA LYS A 54 1.75 7.74 -7.74
C LYS A 54 2.80 6.98 -6.89
N PRO A 55 3.97 6.64 -7.46
CA PRO A 55 5.03 5.93 -6.74
C PRO A 55 5.58 6.64 -5.50
N ASP A 56 5.49 7.97 -5.44
CA ASP A 56 5.86 8.80 -4.29
C ASP A 56 4.76 8.87 -3.22
N GLU A 57 3.54 8.48 -3.55
CA GLU A 57 2.39 8.45 -2.64
C GLU A 57 2.20 7.07 -1.98
N VAL A 58 2.41 5.99 -2.74
CA VAL A 58 2.27 4.61 -2.28
C VAL A 58 3.45 3.78 -2.75
N LYS A 59 4.06 3.08 -1.80
CA LYS A 59 5.13 2.11 -2.04
C LYS A 59 4.69 0.72 -1.60
N ILE A 60 5.10 -0.30 -2.35
CA ILE A 60 4.64 -1.68 -2.20
C ILE A 60 5.84 -2.61 -2.01
N ILE A 61 5.70 -3.56 -1.09
CA ILE A 61 6.55 -4.75 -1.02
C ILE A 61 5.64 -5.92 -1.39
N MET A 62 6.03 -6.67 -2.42
CA MET A 62 5.30 -7.85 -2.86
C MET A 62 6.07 -9.11 -2.49
N VAL A 63 5.37 -10.09 -1.91
CA VAL A 63 5.92 -11.39 -1.54
C VAL A 63 5.12 -12.47 -2.24
N ASP A 64 5.76 -13.21 -3.15
CA ASP A 64 5.16 -14.33 -3.88
C ASP A 64 6.10 -15.54 -3.86
N PRO A 65 6.00 -16.41 -2.83
CA PRO A 65 6.87 -17.58 -2.70
C PRO A 65 6.62 -18.62 -3.78
N LYS A 66 5.47 -18.59 -4.46
CA LYS A 66 5.10 -19.56 -5.50
C LYS A 66 5.40 -19.07 -6.91
N ARG A 67 5.61 -17.76 -7.11
CA ARG A 67 5.84 -17.12 -8.41
C ARG A 67 4.69 -17.32 -9.40
N ILE A 68 3.47 -17.27 -8.91
CA ILE A 68 2.28 -17.55 -9.71
C ILE A 68 1.47 -16.27 -9.94
N GLU A 69 1.44 -15.36 -8.97
CA GLU A 69 0.39 -14.33 -8.90
C GLU A 69 0.95 -12.92 -9.07
N LEU A 70 2.14 -12.63 -8.50
CA LEU A 70 2.65 -11.26 -8.40
C LEU A 70 3.87 -11.00 -9.28
N SER A 71 4.45 -12.01 -9.92
CA SER A 71 5.65 -11.85 -10.74
C SER A 71 5.47 -10.90 -11.94
N SER A 72 4.23 -10.70 -12.41
CA SER A 72 3.89 -9.74 -13.47
C SER A 72 4.07 -8.27 -13.07
N TYR A 73 4.15 -7.97 -11.78
CA TYR A 73 4.35 -6.62 -11.26
C TYR A 73 5.82 -6.27 -11.06
N ASP A 74 6.76 -7.17 -11.36
CA ASP A 74 8.17 -6.88 -11.17
C ASP A 74 8.62 -5.71 -12.06
N GLY A 75 9.41 -4.80 -11.48
CA GLY A 75 9.90 -3.60 -12.16
C GLY A 75 8.98 -2.37 -12.14
N ILE A 76 7.76 -2.44 -11.57
CA ILE A 76 6.94 -1.23 -11.43
C ILE A 76 7.59 -0.22 -10.45
N PRO A 77 7.44 1.10 -10.67
CA PRO A 77 8.10 2.13 -9.85
C PRO A 77 7.59 2.21 -8.40
N HIS A 78 6.42 1.62 -8.11
CA HIS A 78 5.87 1.54 -6.76
C HIS A 78 6.62 0.54 -5.87
N LEU A 79 7.39 -0.40 -6.43
CA LEU A 79 8.11 -1.39 -5.64
C LEU A 79 9.27 -0.75 -4.86
N ILE A 80 9.45 -1.20 -3.62
CA ILE A 80 10.63 -0.89 -2.79
C ILE A 80 11.78 -1.86 -3.11
N THR A 81 11.42 -3.09 -3.43
CA THR A 81 12.31 -4.20 -3.74
C THR A 81 11.65 -5.04 -4.85
N PRO A 82 12.43 -5.75 -5.68
CA PRO A 82 11.86 -6.75 -6.59
C PRO A 82 10.96 -7.75 -5.86
N VAL A 83 10.02 -8.36 -6.59
CA VAL A 83 9.05 -9.30 -6.00
C VAL A 83 9.79 -10.40 -5.24
N VAL A 84 9.50 -10.50 -3.93
CA VAL A 84 10.24 -11.36 -3.03
C VAL A 84 9.72 -12.79 -3.15
N THR A 85 10.54 -13.69 -3.68
CA THR A 85 10.16 -15.10 -3.86
C THR A 85 10.78 -16.04 -2.82
N ASN A 86 11.86 -15.63 -2.16
CA ASN A 86 12.52 -16.45 -1.15
C ASN A 86 11.91 -16.17 0.23
N PRO A 87 11.38 -17.18 0.97
CA PRO A 87 10.79 -16.97 2.29
C PRO A 87 11.71 -16.30 3.30
N LYS A 88 13.02 -16.60 3.29
CA LYS A 88 14.00 -15.94 4.17
C LYS A 88 14.14 -14.45 3.85
N LYS A 89 14.07 -14.09 2.56
CA LYS A 89 14.05 -12.67 2.15
C LYS A 89 12.75 -11.97 2.54
N ALA A 90 11.63 -12.69 2.58
CA ALA A 90 10.35 -12.14 3.04
C ALA A 90 10.44 -11.72 4.52
N THR A 91 11.06 -12.54 5.36
CA THR A 91 11.34 -12.19 6.76
C THR A 91 12.13 -10.88 6.86
N ASN A 92 13.20 -10.72 6.06
CA ASN A 92 13.99 -9.49 6.04
C ASN A 92 13.17 -8.27 5.58
N ALA A 93 12.26 -8.43 4.61
CA ALA A 93 11.39 -7.36 4.16
C ALA A 93 10.40 -6.92 5.25
N LEU A 94 9.91 -7.85 6.07
CA LEU A 94 9.07 -7.54 7.24
C LEU A 94 9.87 -6.82 8.33
N PHE A 95 11.10 -7.26 8.62
CA PHE A 95 11.99 -6.55 9.56
C PHE A 95 12.30 -5.13 9.07
N TRP A 96 12.50 -4.94 7.77
CA TRP A 96 12.65 -3.61 7.18
C TRP A 96 11.39 -2.76 7.39
N ALA A 97 10.20 -3.33 7.22
CA ALA A 97 8.95 -2.60 7.44
C ALA A 97 8.79 -2.16 8.90
N VAL A 98 9.20 -2.98 9.87
CA VAL A 98 9.24 -2.61 11.30
C VAL A 98 10.21 -1.46 11.54
N ARG A 99 11.43 -1.53 11.01
CA ARG A 99 12.43 -0.46 11.16
C ARG A 99 11.98 0.86 10.52
N GLU A 100 11.33 0.80 9.37
CA GLU A 100 10.76 1.99 8.72
C GLU A 100 9.58 2.57 9.52
N MET A 101 8.79 1.72 10.18
CA MET A 101 7.74 2.18 11.10
C MET A 101 8.34 2.94 12.29
N GLU A 102 9.38 2.39 12.94
CA GLU A 102 10.09 3.04 14.05
C GLU A 102 10.68 4.39 13.63
N ARG A 103 11.41 4.42 12.51
CA ARG A 103 11.95 5.65 11.92
C ARG A 103 10.86 6.69 11.66
N ARG A 104 9.68 6.27 11.19
CA ARG A 104 8.55 7.17 10.99
C ARG A 104 8.01 7.69 12.32
N TYR A 105 7.93 6.87 13.37
CA TYR A 105 7.49 7.36 14.67
C TYR A 105 8.39 8.46 15.23
N GLU A 106 9.71 8.35 15.06
CA GLU A 106 10.67 9.40 15.41
C GLU A 106 10.37 10.69 14.64
N LEU A 107 10.28 10.62 13.30
CA LEU A 107 9.99 11.77 12.43
C LEU A 107 8.63 12.41 12.74
N LEU A 108 7.62 11.59 13.07
CA LEU A 108 6.30 12.05 13.49
C LEU A 108 6.40 12.83 14.80
N SER A 109 7.15 12.31 15.78
CA SER A 109 7.39 12.95 17.08
C SER A 109 8.11 14.30 16.94
N GLU A 110 9.21 14.34 16.19
CA GLU A 110 10.00 15.55 15.93
C GLU A 110 9.16 16.66 15.28
N MET A 111 8.28 16.30 14.34
CA MET A 111 7.40 17.24 13.67
C MET A 111 6.10 17.53 14.44
N GLY A 112 5.89 16.92 15.61
CA GLY A 112 4.66 17.00 16.40
C GLY A 112 3.42 16.58 15.58
N ALA A 113 3.54 15.53 14.78
CA ALA A 113 2.48 14.97 13.94
C ALA A 113 1.96 13.65 14.53
N ARG A 114 0.64 13.46 14.52
CA ARG A 114 -0.02 12.26 15.04
C ARG A 114 -0.15 11.13 14.02
N ASN A 115 0.02 11.44 12.74
CA ASN A 115 -0.09 10.48 11.64
C ASN A 115 0.64 10.98 10.39
N ILE A 116 0.85 10.07 9.43
CA ILE A 116 1.57 10.35 8.19
C ILE A 116 0.95 11.49 7.36
N LYS A 117 -0.39 11.62 7.36
CA LYS A 117 -1.07 12.69 6.62
C LYS A 117 -0.74 14.06 7.20
N GLN A 118 -0.76 14.19 8.52
CA GLN A 118 -0.40 15.44 9.19
C GLN A 118 1.07 15.77 8.96
N TYR A 119 1.95 14.78 9.03
CA TYR A 119 3.38 14.94 8.74
C TYR A 119 3.63 15.43 7.31
N ASN A 120 3.05 14.76 6.31
CA ASN A 120 3.18 15.14 4.90
C ASN A 120 2.69 16.57 4.66
N ASN A 121 1.57 16.97 5.27
CA ASN A 121 1.07 18.34 5.17
C ASN A 121 2.02 19.38 5.79
N LYS A 122 2.64 19.06 6.95
CA LYS A 122 3.62 19.94 7.60
C LYS A 122 4.88 20.10 6.74
N VAL A 123 5.41 19.00 6.22
CA VAL A 123 6.58 19.01 5.32
C VAL A 123 6.28 19.78 4.03
N ALA A 124 5.11 19.56 3.43
CA ALA A 124 4.71 20.29 2.21
C ALA A 124 4.60 21.80 2.44
N LYS A 125 4.11 22.24 3.61
CA LYS A 125 4.06 23.66 3.97
C LYS A 125 5.45 24.24 4.19
N ALA A 126 6.34 23.52 4.87
CA ALA A 126 7.72 23.96 5.10
C ALA A 126 8.55 24.08 3.81
N LYS A 127 8.22 23.29 2.78
CA LYS A 127 8.88 23.33 1.46
C LYS A 127 8.38 24.44 0.54
N LYS A 128 7.23 25.05 0.81
CA LYS A 128 6.79 26.22 0.04
C LYS A 128 7.67 27.41 0.44
N PRO A 129 8.24 28.17 -0.52
CA PRO A 129 8.90 29.42 -0.18
C PRO A 129 7.94 30.26 0.65
N VAL A 130 8.46 30.89 1.70
CA VAL A 130 7.73 31.97 2.35
C VAL A 130 7.68 33.09 1.33
N ASP A 131 6.59 33.18 0.58
CA ASP A 131 6.29 34.35 -0.24
C ASP A 131 6.36 35.56 0.70
N LYS A 132 7.36 36.40 0.48
CA LYS A 132 7.47 37.75 1.07
C LYS A 132 6.59 38.69 0.29
#